data_AF-A0A843JIH6-F1
#
_entry.id   AF-A0A843JIH6-F1
#
_cell.length_a   1.000
_cell.length_b   1.000
_cell.length_c   1.000
_cell.angle_alpha   90.00
_cell.angle_beta   90.00
_cell.angle_gamma   90.00
#
_symmetry.space_group_name_H-M   'P 1'
#
loop_
_entity.id
_entity.type
_entity.pdbx_description
1 polymer ?
#
loop_
_entity_poly.entity_id
_entity_poly.type
_entity_poly.pdbx_seq_one_letter_code
_entity_poly.pdbx_strand_id
1 'polypeptide(L)'
;MSLIMTYLPLVVVSILCLGFAPLAWLASRLFRPSKPTAWMENTYECGSEPIGDAHVQFRFQYYSFAIIFVVFDLIATFLLVWSVAFAGLSTMATIWMLIFFAIMVLGVTYALKKEEYVWI
;
A
#
# COMPACT_ATOMS: atom_id res chain seq x y z
N MET A 1 -27.77 -18.04 10.78
CA MET A 1 -27.44 -16.60 10.76
C MET A 1 -27.39 -16.16 9.30
N SER A 2 -28.13 -15.13 8.89
CA SER A 2 -28.02 -14.63 7.51
C SER A 2 -26.64 -14.00 7.29
N LEU A 3 -26.08 -14.12 6.07
CA LEU A 3 -24.78 -13.51 5.73
C LEU A 3 -24.74 -12.03 6.10
N ILE A 4 -25.86 -11.33 5.93
CA ILE A 4 -26.04 -9.91 6.27
C ILE A 4 -25.71 -9.66 7.75
N MET A 5 -26.23 -10.47 8.67
CA MET A 5 -26.01 -10.28 10.10
C MET A 5 -24.56 -10.57 10.53
N THR A 6 -23.86 -11.44 9.79
CA THR A 6 -22.43 -11.74 10.04
C THR A 6 -21.51 -10.58 9.63
N TYR A 7 -21.81 -9.89 8.52
CA TYR A 7 -20.98 -8.78 8.02
C TYR A 7 -21.43 -7.39 8.50
N LEU A 8 -22.63 -7.26 9.08
CA LEU A 8 -23.14 -5.99 9.59
C LEU A 8 -22.17 -5.28 10.56
N PRO A 9 -21.53 -5.95 11.54
CA PRO A 9 -20.57 -5.29 12.43
C PRO A 9 -19.35 -4.72 11.69
N LEU A 10 -18.86 -5.43 10.67
CA LEU A 10 -17.73 -4.98 9.86
C LEU A 10 -18.06 -3.68 9.12
N VAL A 11 -19.26 -3.60 8.52
CA VAL A 11 -19.73 -2.41 7.81
C VAL A 11 -19.88 -1.22 8.75
N VAL A 12 -20.48 -1.44 9.92
CA VAL A 12 -20.66 -0.40 10.94
C VAL A 12 -19.30 0.16 11.39
N VAL A 13 -18.34 -0.72 11.72
CA VAL A 13 -16.98 -0.30 12.12
C VAL A 13 -16.27 0.44 10.98
N SER A 14 -16.39 -0.04 9.73
CA SER A 14 -15.78 0.60 8.57
C SER A 14 -16.29 2.03 8.36
N ILE A 15 -17.61 2.24 8.49
CA ILE A 15 -18.23 3.57 8.41
C ILE A 15 -17.73 4.47 9.54
N LEU A 16 -17.63 3.97 10.77
CA LEU A 16 -17.11 4.75 11.90
C LEU A 16 -15.65 5.17 11.68
N CYS A 17 -14.79 4.24 11.26
CA CYS A 17 -13.37 4.52 11.01
C CYS A 17 -13.16 5.51 9.86
N LEU A 18 -13.84 5.30 8.73
CA LEU A 18 -13.74 6.19 7.58
C LEU A 18 -14.38 7.56 7.83
N GLY A 19 -15.44 7.60 8.64
CA GLY A 19 -16.12 8.83 9.03
C GLY A 19 -15.35 9.66 10.06
N PHE A 20 -14.53 9.03 10.91
CA PHE A 20 -13.84 9.72 12.00
C PHE A 20 -12.90 10.82 11.48
N ALA A 21 -12.01 10.51 10.53
CA ALA A 21 -11.04 11.47 10.00
C ALA A 21 -11.68 12.76 9.42
N PRO A 22 -12.67 12.68 8.50
CA PRO A 22 -13.32 13.87 7.97
C PRO A 22 -14.16 14.61 9.03
N LEU A 23 -14.83 13.90 9.94
CA LEU A 23 -15.59 14.54 11.03
C LEU A 23 -14.67 15.29 12.00
N ALA A 24 -13.54 14.69 12.36
CA ALA A 24 -12.53 15.33 13.21
C ALA A 24 -11.92 16.55 12.52
N TRP A 25 -11.64 16.46 11.21
CA TRP A 25 -11.18 17.59 10.41
C TRP A 25 -12.21 18.72 10.34
N LEU A 26 -13.50 18.40 10.12
CA LEU A 26 -14.59 19.38 10.11
C LEU A 26 -14.76 20.05 11.47
N ALA A 27 -14.76 19.28 12.55
CA ALA A 27 -14.84 19.81 13.91
C ALA A 27 -13.65 20.73 14.20
N SER A 28 -12.43 20.29 13.89
CA SER A 28 -11.22 21.11 14.02
C SER A 28 -11.34 22.42 13.24
N ARG A 29 -11.83 22.37 12.00
CA ARG A 29 -12.03 23.56 11.17
C ARG A 29 -13.08 24.51 11.75
N LEU A 30 -14.12 24.00 12.40
CA LEU A 30 -15.19 24.82 13.00
C LEU A 30 -14.74 25.51 14.30
N PHE A 31 -13.96 24.82 15.13
CA PHE A 31 -13.52 25.34 16.43
C PHE A 31 -12.18 26.11 16.39
N ARG A 32 -11.37 25.93 15.34
CA ARG A 32 -10.06 26.59 15.21
C ARG A 32 -10.23 28.10 14.95
N PRO A 33 -9.50 28.96 15.69
CA PRO A 33 -9.36 30.37 15.33
C PRO A 33 -8.74 30.52 13.94
N SER A 34 -9.47 31.16 13.01
CA SER A 34 -9.00 31.40 11.65
C SER A 34 -8.43 32.81 11.54
N LYS A 35 -7.11 32.91 11.32
CA LYS A 35 -6.40 34.16 11.01
C LYS A 35 -5.37 33.89 9.90
N PRO A 36 -5.81 33.60 8.66
CA PRO A 36 -4.90 33.39 7.55
C PRO A 36 -4.11 34.68 7.28
N THR A 37 -2.80 34.54 7.08
CA THR A 37 -1.91 35.63 6.67
C THR A 37 -1.14 35.14 5.45
N ALA A 38 -0.77 36.06 4.55
CA ALA A 38 -0.04 35.70 3.33
C ALA A 38 1.25 34.91 3.61
N TRP A 39 1.92 35.20 4.74
CA TRP A 39 3.12 34.49 5.16
C TRP A 39 2.86 33.04 5.63
N MET A 40 1.71 32.74 6.25
CA MET A 40 1.35 31.37 6.66
C MET A 40 0.93 30.47 5.50
N GLU A 41 0.56 31.05 4.36
CA GLU A 41 0.13 30.33 3.16
C GLU A 41 1.28 30.09 2.17
N ASN A 42 2.46 30.64 2.45
CA ASN A 42 3.67 30.42 1.64
C ASN A 42 4.37 29.10 2.01
N THR A 43 5.08 28.52 1.05
CA THR A 43 5.94 27.35 1.27
C THR A 43 7.05 27.68 2.27
N TYR A 44 7.28 26.77 3.22
CA TYR A 44 8.32 26.94 4.23
C TYR A 44 9.72 26.76 3.62
N GLU A 45 10.51 27.84 3.57
CA GLU A 45 11.92 27.85 3.12
C GLU A 45 12.81 28.54 4.19
N CYS A 46 12.69 28.12 5.46
CA CYS A 46 13.43 28.69 6.60
C CYS A 46 13.30 30.22 6.77
N GLY A 47 12.21 30.82 6.27
CA GLY A 47 11.92 32.25 6.35
C GLY A 47 12.27 33.05 5.08
N SER A 48 12.87 32.41 4.07
CA SER A 48 13.14 33.02 2.76
C SER A 48 11.97 32.81 1.79
N GLU A 49 11.90 33.62 0.74
CA GLU A 49 11.01 33.34 -0.38
C GLU A 49 11.57 32.17 -1.21
N PRO A 50 10.78 31.13 -1.52
CA PRO A 50 11.21 30.04 -2.38
C PRO A 50 11.61 30.56 -3.76
N ILE A 51 12.79 30.17 -4.24
CA ILE A 51 13.30 30.57 -5.56
C ILE A 51 13.31 29.36 -6.49
N GLY A 52 12.65 29.51 -7.64
CA GLY A 52 12.62 28.48 -8.69
C GLY A 52 11.57 27.39 -8.45
N ASP A 53 11.53 26.43 -9.36
CA ASP A 53 10.60 25.30 -9.28
C ASP A 53 11.18 24.16 -8.44
N ALA A 54 10.31 23.48 -7.69
CA ALA A 54 10.67 22.27 -6.96
C ALA A 54 10.98 21.12 -7.92
N HIS A 55 12.26 20.96 -8.26
CA HIS A 55 12.73 19.86 -9.10
C HIS A 55 12.87 18.60 -8.26
N VAL A 56 11.86 17.73 -8.31
CA VAL A 56 11.93 16.40 -7.70
C VAL A 56 12.72 15.49 -8.64
N GLN A 57 13.91 15.08 -8.22
CA GLN A 57 14.65 14.02 -8.91
C GLN A 57 13.96 12.67 -8.61
N PHE A 58 13.00 12.30 -9.45
CA PHE A 58 12.34 11.00 -9.33
C PHE A 58 13.34 9.90 -9.65
N ARG A 59 13.74 9.15 -8.63
CA ARG A 59 14.64 8.01 -8.80
C ARG A 59 13.84 6.83 -9.30
N PHE A 60 14.26 6.24 -10.43
CA PHE A 60 13.59 5.07 -11.03
C PHE A 60 13.51 3.86 -10.07
N GLN A 61 14.37 3.83 -9.04
CA GLN A 61 14.38 2.82 -7.97
C GLN A 61 12.98 2.60 -7.35
N TYR A 62 12.22 3.67 -7.08
CA TYR A 62 10.89 3.55 -6.48
C TYR A 62 9.91 2.76 -7.36
N TYR A 63 10.06 2.89 -8.68
CA TYR A 63 9.23 2.15 -9.63
C TYR A 63 9.57 0.66 -9.65
N SER A 64 10.88 0.33 -9.60
CA SER A 64 11.32 -1.06 -9.58
C SER A 64 10.87 -1.78 -8.30
N PHE A 65 10.97 -1.13 -7.13
CA PHE A 65 10.40 -1.63 -5.88
C PHE A 65 8.88 -1.87 -5.96
N ALA A 66 8.12 -0.96 -6.58
CA ALA A 66 6.68 -1.12 -6.73
C ALA A 66 6.32 -2.37 -7.56
N ILE A 67 7.05 -2.65 -8.64
CA ILE A 67 6.84 -3.86 -9.45
C ILE A 67 7.15 -5.13 -8.63
N ILE A 68 8.29 -5.16 -7.93
CA ILE A 68 8.67 -6.31 -7.11
C ILE A 68 7.63 -6.56 -6.02
N PHE A 69 7.14 -5.50 -5.38
CA PHE A 69 6.07 -5.59 -4.38
C PHE A 69 4.79 -6.20 -4.96
N VAL A 70 4.33 -5.75 -6.13
CA VAL A 70 3.11 -6.30 -6.78
C VAL A 70 3.28 -7.79 -7.13
N VAL A 71 4.46 -8.19 -7.61
CA VAL A 71 4.74 -9.60 -7.88
C VAL A 71 4.72 -10.42 -6.59
N PHE A 72 5.32 -9.91 -5.52
CA PHE A 72 5.31 -10.58 -4.21
C PHE A 72 3.89 -10.68 -3.62
N ASP A 73 3.07 -9.64 -3.77
CA ASP A 73 1.67 -9.64 -3.32
C ASP A 73 0.82 -10.69 -4.06
N LEU A 74 1.08 -10.90 -5.36
CA LEU A 74 0.48 -11.99 -6.13
C LEU A 74 0.89 -13.37 -5.58
N ILE A 75 2.18 -13.57 -5.25
CA ILE A 75 2.65 -14.82 -4.64
C ILE A 75 1.90 -15.11 -3.35
N ALA A 76 1.79 -14.12 -2.45
CA ALA A 76 1.08 -14.26 -1.19
C ALA A 76 -0.42 -14.56 -1.39
N THR A 77 -1.06 -13.86 -2.32
CA THR A 77 -2.48 -14.08 -2.66
C THR A 77 -2.74 -15.50 -3.15
N PHE A 78 -1.92 -16.01 -4.08
CA PHE A 78 -2.04 -17.40 -4.56
C PHE A 78 -1.78 -18.42 -3.45
N LEU A 79 -0.84 -18.13 -2.54
CA LEU A 79 -0.54 -18.99 -1.40
C LEU A 79 -1.71 -19.06 -0.42
N LEU A 80 -2.38 -17.93 -0.16
CA LEU A 80 -3.58 -17.89 0.68
C LEU A 80 -4.75 -18.69 0.06
N VAL A 81 -5.01 -18.50 -1.24
CA VAL A 81 -6.06 -19.27 -1.94
C VAL A 81 -5.76 -20.76 -1.91
N TRP A 82 -4.50 -21.14 -2.16
CA TRP A 82 -4.07 -22.53 -2.09
C TRP A 82 -4.19 -23.11 -0.67
N SER A 83 -3.83 -22.34 0.36
CA SER A 83 -3.94 -22.75 1.76
C SER A 83 -5.39 -23.07 2.16
N VAL A 84 -6.36 -22.26 1.71
CA VAL A 84 -7.79 -22.49 1.97
C VAL A 84 -8.30 -23.73 1.24
N ALA A 85 -7.83 -23.99 0.02
CA ALA A 85 -8.26 -25.13 -0.79
C ALA A 85 -7.50 -26.44 -0.49
N PHE A 86 -6.40 -26.38 0.26
CA PHE A 86 -5.38 -27.46 0.35
C PHE A 86 -5.96 -28.86 0.61
N ALA A 87 -6.95 -28.98 1.50
CA ALA A 87 -7.56 -30.26 1.88
C ALA A 87 -8.30 -30.97 0.73
N GLY A 88 -8.68 -30.26 -0.34
CA GLY A 88 -9.39 -30.83 -1.49
C GLY A 88 -8.52 -31.06 -2.73
N LEU A 89 -7.22 -30.75 -2.68
CA LEU A 89 -6.34 -30.88 -3.84
C LEU A 89 -5.76 -32.29 -3.97
N SER A 90 -5.61 -32.76 -5.21
CA SER A 90 -4.82 -33.94 -5.51
C SER A 90 -3.33 -33.66 -5.33
N THR A 91 -2.54 -34.71 -5.07
CA THR A 91 -1.07 -34.61 -4.98
C THR A 91 -0.47 -33.95 -6.22
N MET A 92 -1.04 -34.18 -7.40
CA MET A 92 -0.57 -33.55 -8.65
C MET A 92 -0.78 -32.04 -8.66
N ALA A 93 -1.92 -31.55 -8.17
CA ALA A 93 -2.19 -30.12 -8.09
C ALA A 93 -1.24 -29.43 -7.10
N THR A 94 -0.90 -30.10 -5.99
CA THR A 94 0.14 -29.62 -5.05
C THR A 94 1.51 -29.51 -5.71
N ILE A 95 1.92 -30.50 -6.51
CA ILE A 95 3.20 -30.45 -7.23
C ILE A 95 3.24 -29.26 -8.20
N TRP A 96 2.17 -29.03 -8.98
CA TRP A 96 2.10 -27.89 -9.88
C TRP A 96 2.15 -26.54 -9.15
N MET A 97 1.48 -26.43 -8.00
CA MET A 97 1.55 -25.23 -7.15
C MET A 97 2.96 -24.98 -6.61
N LEU A 98 3.67 -26.04 -6.18
CA LEU A 98 5.05 -25.92 -5.72
C LEU A 98 6.01 -25.48 -6.85
N ILE A 99 5.83 -26.01 -8.07
CA ILE A 99 6.60 -25.58 -9.24
C ILE A 99 6.32 -24.11 -9.56
N PHE A 100 5.05 -23.69 -9.56
CA PHE A 100 4.66 -22.30 -9.76
C PHE A 100 5.31 -21.36 -8.75
N PHE A 101 5.26 -21.70 -7.45
CA PHE A 101 5.92 -20.90 -6.42
C PHE A 101 7.44 -20.87 -6.57
N ALA A 102 8.07 -21.98 -6.91
CA ALA A 102 9.52 -22.03 -7.17
C ALA A 102 9.91 -21.04 -8.28
N ILE A 103 9.17 -21.03 -9.40
CA ILE A 103 9.41 -20.10 -10.51
C ILE A 103 9.23 -18.64 -10.06
N MET A 104 8.17 -18.34 -9.31
CA MET A 104 7.90 -16.97 -8.84
C MET A 104 8.98 -16.48 -7.87
N VAL A 105 9.38 -17.31 -6.90
CA VAL A 105 10.44 -16.99 -5.93
C VAL A 105 11.79 -16.80 -6.64
N LEU A 106 12.10 -17.63 -7.65
CA LEU A 106 13.29 -17.44 -8.48
C LEU A 106 13.27 -16.10 -9.22
N GLY A 107 12.13 -15.69 -9.76
CA GLY A 107 11.95 -14.40 -10.42
C GLY A 107 12.21 -13.21 -9.46
N VAL A 108 11.62 -13.27 -8.27
CA VAL A 108 11.79 -12.22 -7.25
C VAL A 108 13.23 -12.15 -6.74
N THR A 109 13.84 -13.30 -6.41
CA THR A 109 15.23 -13.35 -5.94
C THR A 109 16.22 -12.85 -6.99
N TYR A 110 16.00 -13.16 -8.27
CA TYR A 110 16.79 -12.59 -9.36
C TYR A 110 16.63 -11.07 -9.46
N ALA A 111 15.40 -10.56 -9.40
CA ALA A 111 15.12 -9.13 -9.46
C ALA A 111 15.79 -8.37 -8.30
N LEU A 112 15.68 -8.88 -7.07
CA LEU A 112 16.31 -8.29 -5.89
C LEU A 112 17.84 -8.24 -5.99
N LYS A 113 18.47 -9.32 -6.49
CA LYS A 113 19.93 -9.34 -6.70
C LYS A 113 20.38 -8.31 -7.75
N LYS A 114 19.55 -8.05 -8.76
CA LYS A 114 19.85 -7.03 -9.77
C LYS A 114 19.72 -5.61 -9.23
N GLU A 115 18.79 -5.39 -8.30
CA GLU A 115 18.63 -4.09 -7.63
C GLU A 115 19.75 -3.78 -6.65
N GLU A 116 20.48 -4.78 -6.13
CA GLU A 116 21.63 -4.60 -5.23
C GLU A 116 22.70 -3.64 -5.80
N TYR A 117 22.85 -3.60 -7.13
CA TYR A 117 23.79 -2.71 -7.84
C TYR A 117 23.28 -1.30 -8.10
N VAL A 118 22.00 -1.03 -7.83
CA VAL A 118 21.36 0.29 -8.01
C VAL A 118 21.50 1.14 -6.73
N TRP A 119 22.06 0.55 -5.68
CA TRP A 119 22.39 1.19 -4.41
C TRP A 119 23.89 1.48 -4.34
N ILE A 120 24.31 2.59 -4.96
CA ILE A 120 25.25 3.63 -4.49
C ILE A 120 25.22 4.78 -5.50
#